data_AF-A0A2S6AKV7-F1
#
_entry.id   AF-A0A2S6AKV7-F1
#
_cell.length_a   1.000
_cell.length_b   1.000
_cell.length_c   1.000
_cell.angle_alpha   90.00
_cell.angle_beta   90.00
_cell.angle_gamma   90.00
#
_symmetry.space_group_name_H-M   'P 1'
#
loop_
_entity.id
_entity.type
_entity.pdbx_description
1 polymer ?
#
loop_
_entity_poly.entity_id
_entity_poly.type
_entity_poly.pdbx_seq_one_letter_code
_entity_poly.pdbx_strand_id
1 'polypeptide(L)'
;MTQPPLPGMPAEPNNEQSGDKPKLPKYAHFTVFAQEWLFPAVQVRLAENNREDTFTWCHRWWLHRSVSVRIAHLHTAFEAARQRHTISDYMLGHVDPHMRWILDAANGPLHRCTRACHVALPPLSADPMPPDALPRIKQNPPTTDKDGKKPPPPLRFTAVADFVTQWLLPITAVRTVGQNREGTYTWCPRWWEHPSVVVRFGGIHRVFEAARVSDDPTSMSSLFVRQIDPHMRHILDASKGPLHNCTPTRHTPTPGLSAPWPPPGWFDQPGENIAVEDLGFGPDFRLLAPALPHLRAAE
;
A
#
# COMPACT_ATOMS: atom_id res chain seq x y z
N MET A 1 -0.91 -62.41 -7.79
CA MET A 1 -0.52 -62.23 -9.20
C MET A 1 0.09 -60.85 -9.32
N THR A 2 1.42 -60.78 -9.25
CA THR A 2 2.20 -59.54 -9.37
C THR A 2 3.19 -59.78 -10.49
N GLN A 3 3.04 -59.01 -11.57
CA GLN A 3 3.80 -59.17 -12.79
C GLN A 3 5.18 -58.51 -12.63
N PRO A 4 6.30 -59.17 -12.97
CA PRO A 4 7.61 -58.54 -12.88
C PRO A 4 7.85 -57.60 -14.07
N PRO A 5 8.65 -56.52 -13.88
CA PRO A 5 8.93 -55.54 -14.93
C PRO A 5 9.92 -56.08 -15.97
N LEU A 6 9.76 -55.66 -17.22
CA LEU A 6 10.60 -56.03 -18.36
C LEU A 6 11.97 -55.30 -18.34
N PRO A 7 13.08 -55.97 -18.68
CA PRO A 7 14.41 -55.36 -18.70
C PRO A 7 14.72 -54.70 -20.04
N GLY A 8 15.22 -53.45 -20.04
CA GLY A 8 15.85 -52.84 -21.22
C GLY A 8 15.49 -51.40 -21.56
N MET A 9 15.28 -50.49 -20.60
CA MET A 9 15.23 -49.05 -20.90
C MET A 9 16.57 -48.38 -20.55
N PRO A 10 17.15 -47.55 -21.45
CA PRO A 10 18.31 -46.75 -21.12
C PRO A 10 17.96 -45.73 -20.03
N ALA A 11 18.91 -45.47 -19.13
CA ALA A 11 18.79 -44.49 -18.07
C ALA A 11 18.35 -43.13 -18.64
N GLU A 12 17.35 -42.52 -18.02
CA GLU A 12 16.95 -41.15 -18.32
C GLU A 12 18.18 -40.23 -18.19
N PRO A 13 18.44 -39.34 -19.16
CA PRO A 13 19.48 -38.35 -18.98
C PRO A 13 19.08 -37.44 -17.83
N ASN A 14 20.00 -37.29 -16.87
CA ASN A 14 19.93 -36.30 -15.80
C ASN A 14 19.46 -34.96 -16.40
N ASN A 15 18.27 -34.52 -15.99
CA ASN A 15 17.74 -33.21 -16.32
C ASN A 15 18.55 -32.17 -15.52
N GLU A 16 19.75 -31.86 -16.02
CA GLU A 16 20.46 -30.66 -15.63
C GLU A 16 19.51 -29.49 -15.91
N GLN A 17 19.04 -28.86 -14.84
CA GLN A 17 18.21 -27.66 -14.87
C GLN A 17 18.94 -26.60 -15.70
N SER A 18 18.59 -26.52 -16.99
CA SER A 18 18.98 -25.42 -17.84
C SER A 18 18.36 -24.15 -17.23
N GLY A 19 19.19 -23.30 -16.65
CA GLY A 19 18.76 -21.98 -16.19
C GLY A 19 18.18 -21.22 -17.38
N ASP A 20 16.85 -21.08 -17.42
CA ASP A 20 16.15 -20.42 -18.52
C ASP A 20 16.69 -18.98 -18.64
N LYS A 21 17.18 -18.62 -19.84
CA LYS A 21 17.72 -17.27 -20.07
C LYS A 21 16.59 -16.26 -19.85
N PRO A 22 16.85 -15.12 -19.17
CA PRO A 22 15.82 -14.12 -18.96
C PRO A 22 15.19 -13.69 -20.29
N LYS A 23 13.88 -13.94 -20.45
CA LYS A 23 13.15 -13.53 -21.65
C LYS A 23 13.12 -11.99 -21.70
N LEU A 24 13.48 -11.44 -22.85
CA LEU A 24 13.43 -9.99 -23.08
C LEU A 24 12.00 -9.45 -22.88
N PRO A 25 11.86 -8.20 -22.40
CA PRO A 25 10.57 -7.57 -22.23
C PRO A 25 9.87 -7.41 -23.59
N LYS A 26 8.55 -7.61 -23.63
CA LYS A 26 7.76 -7.39 -24.86
C LYS A 26 7.73 -5.91 -25.22
N TYR A 27 7.57 -5.05 -24.22
CA TYR A 27 7.65 -3.60 -24.39
C TYR A 27 8.92 -3.08 -23.72
N ALA A 28 9.80 -2.43 -24.48
CA ALA A 28 11.09 -1.98 -23.99
C ALA A 28 10.99 -0.90 -22.90
N HIS A 29 9.92 -0.08 -22.93
CA HIS A 29 9.71 1.00 -21.98
C HIS A 29 8.22 1.14 -21.63
N PHE A 30 7.92 1.59 -20.41
CA PHE A 30 6.55 1.66 -19.92
C PHE A 30 5.64 2.59 -20.73
N THR A 31 6.21 3.61 -21.40
CA THR A 31 5.45 4.52 -22.26
C THR A 31 4.97 3.82 -23.54
N VAL A 32 5.78 2.91 -24.10
CA VAL A 32 5.40 2.10 -25.26
C VAL A 32 4.31 1.11 -24.86
N PHE A 33 4.52 0.42 -23.72
CA PHE A 33 3.49 -0.42 -23.11
C PHE A 33 2.17 0.34 -22.88
N ALA A 34 2.25 1.57 -22.36
CA ALA A 34 1.08 2.38 -22.08
C ALA A 34 0.28 2.67 -23.36
N GLN A 35 0.98 3.12 -24.41
CA GLN A 35 0.38 3.56 -25.66
C GLN A 35 -0.16 2.40 -26.50
N GLU A 36 0.60 1.31 -26.59
CA GLU A 36 0.28 0.19 -27.50
C GLU A 36 -0.59 -0.90 -26.85
N TRP A 37 -0.61 -0.98 -25.52
CA TRP A 37 -1.32 -2.04 -24.82
C TRP A 37 -2.29 -1.54 -23.74
N LEU A 38 -1.81 -0.77 -22.75
CA LEU A 38 -2.63 -0.41 -21.59
C LEU A 38 -3.83 0.46 -21.98
N PHE A 39 -3.61 1.55 -22.71
CA PHE A 39 -4.70 2.46 -23.05
C PHE A 39 -5.73 1.84 -24.01
N PRO A 40 -5.34 1.08 -25.05
CA PRO A 40 -6.30 0.32 -25.86
C PRO A 40 -7.11 -0.71 -25.06
N ALA A 41 -6.52 -1.31 -24.02
CA ALA A 41 -7.19 -2.29 -23.17
C ALA A 41 -8.19 -1.66 -22.18
N VAL A 42 -8.01 -0.40 -21.80
CA VAL A 42 -8.90 0.31 -20.86
C VAL A 42 -10.02 1.01 -21.62
N GLN A 43 -11.21 0.39 -21.63
CA GLN A 43 -12.40 0.93 -22.27
C GLN A 43 -13.42 1.38 -21.22
N VAL A 44 -13.52 2.69 -21.00
CA VAL A 44 -14.40 3.29 -20.00
C VAL A 44 -15.15 4.50 -20.55
N ARG A 45 -16.31 4.81 -19.97
CA ARG A 45 -17.04 6.03 -20.28
C ARG A 45 -16.43 7.22 -19.52
N LEU A 46 -15.84 8.14 -20.26
CA LEU A 46 -15.33 9.40 -19.71
C LEU A 46 -16.46 10.43 -19.60
N ALA A 47 -16.53 11.11 -18.46
CA ALA A 47 -17.45 12.22 -18.22
C ALA A 47 -16.78 13.56 -18.56
N GLU A 48 -17.59 14.52 -18.97
CA GLU A 48 -17.16 15.92 -19.16
C GLU A 48 -17.28 16.72 -17.85
N ASN A 49 -18.19 16.29 -16.97
CA ASN A 49 -18.41 16.89 -15.67
C ASN A 49 -17.77 16.01 -14.59
N ASN A 50 -16.73 16.53 -13.93
CA ASN A 50 -15.93 15.82 -12.94
C ASN A 50 -16.68 15.67 -11.60
N ARG A 51 -17.48 14.60 -11.49
CA ARG A 51 -18.33 14.29 -10.33
C ARG A 51 -18.07 12.88 -9.77
N GLU A 52 -18.67 12.57 -8.63
CA GLU A 52 -18.64 11.24 -8.01
C GLU A 52 -19.11 10.15 -9.01
N ASP A 53 -18.51 8.97 -8.90
CA ASP A 53 -18.78 7.79 -9.74
C ASP A 53 -18.64 8.03 -11.26
N THR A 54 -17.79 8.97 -11.65
CA THR A 54 -17.44 9.20 -13.06
C THR A 54 -15.95 9.14 -13.29
N PHE A 55 -15.57 8.94 -14.56
CA PHE A 55 -14.17 8.85 -14.97
C PHE A 55 -13.72 10.05 -15.79
N THR A 56 -12.50 10.50 -15.55
CA THR A 56 -11.84 11.53 -16.34
C THR A 56 -10.46 11.05 -16.81
N TRP A 57 -9.93 11.71 -17.83
CA TRP A 57 -8.63 11.38 -18.40
C TRP A 57 -7.92 12.65 -18.87
N CYS A 58 -6.60 12.66 -18.74
CA CYS A 58 -5.74 13.71 -19.28
C CYS A 58 -4.89 13.13 -20.41
N HIS A 59 -4.97 13.72 -21.61
CA HIS A 59 -4.12 13.29 -22.73
C HIS A 59 -2.63 13.49 -22.45
N ARG A 60 -2.27 14.45 -21.58
CA ARG A 60 -0.91 14.71 -21.11
C ARG A 60 -0.61 14.00 -19.78
N TRP A 61 -1.05 12.76 -19.63
CA TRP A 61 -0.95 11.96 -18.41
C TRP A 61 0.47 11.94 -17.82
N TRP A 62 1.50 11.98 -18.68
CA TRP A 62 2.90 11.93 -18.27
C TRP A 62 3.34 13.12 -17.41
N LEU A 63 2.61 14.25 -17.46
CA LEU A 63 2.84 15.42 -16.60
C LEU A 63 2.37 15.20 -15.15
N HIS A 64 1.60 14.12 -14.89
CA HIS A 64 1.12 13.77 -13.56
C HIS A 64 2.01 12.67 -12.98
N ARG A 65 2.95 13.03 -12.09
CA ARG A 65 3.88 12.06 -11.46
C ARG A 65 3.16 10.86 -10.82
N SER A 66 2.03 11.12 -10.16
CA SER A 66 1.18 10.09 -9.54
C SER A 66 0.62 9.06 -10.53
N VAL A 67 0.42 9.46 -11.80
CA VAL A 67 -0.05 8.59 -12.88
C VAL A 67 1.14 7.87 -13.52
N SER A 68 2.20 8.60 -13.87
CA SER A 68 3.36 8.04 -14.55
C SER A 68 4.05 6.92 -13.77
N VAL A 69 4.23 7.11 -12.46
CA VAL A 69 4.86 6.09 -11.59
C VAL A 69 4.01 4.82 -11.52
N ARG A 70 2.67 4.94 -11.45
CA ARG A 70 1.76 3.78 -11.44
C ARG A 70 1.84 3.00 -12.75
N ILE A 71 1.81 3.69 -13.88
CA ILE A 71 1.91 3.05 -15.20
C ILE A 71 3.28 2.36 -15.36
N ALA A 72 4.35 2.94 -14.85
CA ALA A 72 5.67 2.29 -14.85
C ALA A 72 5.67 0.98 -14.06
N HIS A 73 5.05 0.94 -12.86
CA HIS A 73 4.95 -0.28 -12.08
C HIS A 73 3.94 -1.30 -12.64
N LEU A 74 2.89 -0.84 -13.33
CA LEU A 74 2.01 -1.70 -14.12
C LEU A 74 2.79 -2.41 -15.23
N HIS A 75 3.66 -1.70 -15.94
CA HIS A 75 4.50 -2.30 -16.97
C HIS A 75 5.40 -3.43 -16.43
N THR A 76 6.07 -3.20 -15.30
CA THR A 76 6.90 -4.24 -14.67
C THR A 76 6.08 -5.47 -14.27
N ALA A 77 4.90 -5.25 -13.67
CA ALA A 77 3.99 -6.33 -13.31
C ALA A 77 3.39 -7.05 -14.54
N PHE A 78 3.12 -6.32 -15.63
CA PHE A 78 2.65 -6.89 -16.89
C PHE A 78 3.66 -7.85 -17.51
N GLU A 79 4.95 -7.49 -17.54
CA GLU A 79 5.97 -8.38 -18.11
C GLU A 79 6.08 -9.68 -17.30
N ALA A 80 5.97 -9.61 -15.97
CA ALA A 80 5.90 -10.81 -15.12
C ALA A 80 4.63 -11.63 -15.40
N ALA A 81 3.46 -10.99 -15.48
CA ALA A 81 2.20 -11.68 -15.75
C ALA A 81 2.18 -12.35 -17.13
N ARG A 82 2.78 -11.70 -18.14
CA ARG A 82 2.94 -12.25 -19.49
C ARG A 82 3.82 -13.50 -19.48
N GLN A 83 4.94 -13.45 -18.75
CA GLN A 83 5.86 -14.60 -18.67
C GLN A 83 5.27 -15.76 -17.87
N ARG A 84 4.45 -15.46 -16.84
CA ARG A 84 3.79 -16.44 -15.98
C ARG A 84 2.43 -16.92 -16.51
N HIS A 85 1.95 -16.36 -17.62
CA HIS A 85 0.62 -16.62 -18.18
C HIS A 85 -0.56 -16.28 -17.24
N THR A 86 -0.40 -15.28 -16.37
CA THR A 86 -1.40 -14.86 -15.37
C THR A 86 -2.08 -13.53 -15.73
N ILE A 87 -2.35 -13.30 -17.01
CA ILE A 87 -2.89 -12.01 -17.48
C ILE A 87 -4.27 -11.68 -16.87
N SER A 88 -5.10 -12.70 -16.62
CA SER A 88 -6.41 -12.53 -15.99
C SER A 88 -6.29 -11.93 -14.57
N ASP A 89 -5.43 -12.52 -13.74
CA ASP A 89 -5.18 -12.02 -12.38
C ASP A 89 -4.50 -10.66 -12.40
N TYR A 90 -3.66 -10.40 -13.40
CA TYR A 90 -3.04 -9.08 -13.59
C TYR A 90 -4.06 -7.99 -13.87
N MET A 91 -5.09 -8.27 -14.68
CA MET A 91 -6.17 -7.31 -14.94
C MET A 91 -6.90 -6.96 -13.64
N LEU A 92 -7.35 -7.96 -12.89
CA LEU A 92 -8.15 -7.77 -11.67
C LEU A 92 -7.33 -7.22 -10.49
N GLY A 93 -6.10 -7.70 -10.34
CA GLY A 93 -5.24 -7.41 -9.19
C GLY A 93 -4.37 -6.17 -9.36
N HIS A 94 -4.14 -5.71 -10.59
CA HIS A 94 -3.26 -4.57 -10.86
C HIS A 94 -3.91 -3.53 -11.77
N VAL A 95 -4.34 -3.87 -12.98
CA VAL A 95 -4.87 -2.87 -13.92
C VAL A 95 -6.09 -2.16 -13.35
N ASP A 96 -7.14 -2.90 -12.98
CA ASP A 96 -8.40 -2.29 -12.56
C ASP A 96 -8.27 -1.43 -11.30
N PRO A 97 -7.56 -1.85 -10.22
CA PRO A 97 -7.38 -1.00 -9.05
C PRO A 97 -6.57 0.27 -9.32
N HIS A 98 -5.50 0.18 -10.14
CA HIS A 98 -4.72 1.36 -10.51
C HIS A 98 -5.53 2.32 -11.37
N MET A 99 -6.26 1.80 -12.37
CA MET A 99 -7.09 2.63 -13.24
C MET A 99 -8.27 3.25 -12.48
N ARG A 100 -8.87 2.54 -11.51
CA ARG A 100 -9.89 3.11 -10.62
C ARG A 100 -9.37 4.32 -9.84
N TRP A 101 -8.12 4.28 -9.36
CA TRP A 101 -7.51 5.43 -8.69
C TRP A 101 -7.21 6.58 -9.69
N ILE A 102 -6.61 6.27 -10.83
CA ILE A 102 -6.17 7.26 -11.82
C ILE A 102 -7.35 8.01 -12.42
N LEU A 103 -8.42 7.29 -12.75
CA LEU A 103 -9.56 7.81 -13.50
C LEU A 103 -10.62 8.49 -12.64
N ASP A 104 -10.58 8.38 -11.31
CA ASP A 104 -11.56 9.00 -10.42
C ASP A 104 -11.69 10.51 -10.71
N ALA A 105 -12.83 10.91 -11.28
CA ALA A 105 -13.08 12.29 -11.67
C ALA A 105 -13.47 13.18 -10.50
N ALA A 106 -13.90 12.63 -9.37
CA ALA A 106 -14.27 13.43 -8.20
C ALA A 106 -13.04 13.82 -7.38
N ASN A 107 -12.18 12.84 -7.11
CA ASN A 107 -11.09 12.99 -6.14
C ASN A 107 -9.70 12.62 -6.68
N GLY A 108 -9.63 11.96 -7.82
CA GLY A 108 -8.38 11.42 -8.36
C GLY A 108 -7.35 12.47 -8.81
N PRO A 109 -6.17 12.01 -9.24
CA PRO A 109 -5.06 12.87 -9.66
C PRO A 109 -5.38 13.70 -10.92
N LEU A 110 -6.40 13.30 -11.68
CA LEU A 110 -6.80 13.92 -12.94
C LEU A 110 -8.09 14.71 -12.82
N HIS A 111 -8.67 14.91 -11.62
CA HIS A 111 -9.99 15.53 -11.44
C HIS A 111 -10.14 16.97 -11.97
N ARG A 112 -9.04 17.68 -12.28
CA ARG A 112 -9.07 19.01 -12.91
C ARG A 112 -8.83 18.97 -14.42
N CYS A 113 -8.47 17.82 -14.94
CA CYS A 113 -8.19 17.61 -16.35
C CYS A 113 -9.45 17.11 -17.07
N THR A 114 -9.40 17.25 -18.39
CA THR A 114 -10.30 16.59 -19.35
C THR A 114 -9.46 16.12 -20.54
N ARG A 115 -10.10 15.48 -21.51
CA ARG A 115 -9.45 15.09 -22.78
C ARG A 115 -8.85 16.29 -23.52
N ALA A 116 -9.47 17.46 -23.41
CA ALA A 116 -9.05 18.67 -24.11
C ALA A 116 -8.15 19.60 -23.26
N CYS A 117 -8.18 19.48 -21.93
CA CYS A 117 -7.51 20.42 -21.04
C CYS A 117 -6.65 19.70 -19.99
N HIS A 118 -5.41 20.18 -19.83
CA HIS A 118 -4.51 19.76 -18.76
C HIS A 118 -4.39 20.86 -17.70
N VAL A 119 -4.57 20.47 -16.44
CA VAL A 119 -4.32 21.32 -15.28
C VAL A 119 -3.45 20.55 -14.31
N ALA A 120 -2.26 21.08 -14.03
CA ALA A 120 -1.36 20.48 -13.05
C ALA A 120 -2.02 20.51 -11.67
N LEU A 121 -2.02 19.36 -11.00
CA LEU A 121 -2.43 19.24 -9.61
C LEU A 121 -1.17 19.03 -8.77
N PRO A 122 -0.88 19.92 -7.79
CA PRO A 122 0.23 19.69 -6.89
C PRO A 122 0.02 18.40 -6.10
N PRO A 123 1.11 17.69 -5.74
CA PRO A 123 1.04 16.59 -4.78
C PRO A 123 0.57 17.10 -3.41
N LEU A 124 0.22 16.16 -2.53
CA LEU A 124 -0.04 16.48 -1.13
C LEU A 124 1.18 17.18 -0.50
N SER A 125 0.92 18.22 0.29
CA SER A 125 1.95 19.00 0.97
C SER A 125 2.31 18.41 2.33
N ALA A 126 3.49 18.76 2.85
CA ALA A 126 3.83 18.59 4.24
C ALA A 126 4.39 19.91 4.75
N ASP A 127 3.98 20.32 5.94
CA ASP A 127 4.62 21.46 6.61
C ASP A 127 6.05 21.05 7.04
N PRO A 128 6.90 22.00 7.46
CA PRO A 128 8.18 21.66 8.08
C PRO A 128 7.96 20.87 9.38
N MET A 129 8.52 19.66 9.43
CA MET A 129 8.49 18.81 10.62
C MET A 129 9.64 19.18 11.56
N PRO A 130 9.42 19.22 12.89
CA PRO A 130 10.52 19.41 13.84
C PRO A 130 11.62 18.35 13.69
N PRO A 131 12.89 18.69 13.93
CA PRO A 131 13.94 17.69 14.06
C PRO A 131 13.54 16.62 15.09
N ASP A 132 13.82 15.36 14.78
CA ASP A 132 13.56 14.20 15.66
C ASP A 132 12.09 13.92 16.01
N ALA A 133 11.13 14.56 15.33
CA ALA A 133 9.70 14.29 15.54
C ALA A 133 9.30 12.82 15.27
N LEU A 134 10.05 12.12 14.42
CA LEU A 134 9.85 10.70 14.13
C LEU A 134 11.17 9.93 14.21
N PRO A 135 11.15 8.67 14.69
CA PRO A 135 12.35 7.88 14.88
C PRO A 135 13.03 7.53 13.55
N ARG A 136 14.36 7.44 13.59
CA ARG A 136 15.20 6.95 12.50
C ARG A 136 15.74 5.56 12.84
N ILE A 137 15.63 4.65 11.88
CA ILE A 137 16.19 3.30 11.97
C ILE A 137 17.71 3.41 11.86
N LYS A 138 18.42 3.00 12.93
CA LYS A 138 19.87 2.87 12.89
C LYS A 138 20.23 1.67 12.03
N GLN A 139 21.03 1.89 10.99
CA GLN A 139 21.57 0.83 10.17
C GLN A 139 22.99 0.51 10.62
N ASN A 140 23.24 -0.76 10.91
CA ASN A 140 24.60 -1.23 11.08
C ASN A 140 25.25 -1.42 9.70
N PRO A 141 26.56 -1.19 9.57
CA PRO A 141 27.27 -1.48 8.33
C PRO A 141 27.07 -2.96 7.95
N PRO A 142 26.98 -3.28 6.65
CA PRO A 142 26.81 -4.65 6.19
C PRO A 142 28.00 -5.50 6.65
N THR A 143 27.78 -6.37 7.63
CA THR A 143 28.75 -7.41 8.01
C THR A 143 28.57 -8.58 7.06
N THR A 144 29.64 -8.99 6.39
CA THR A 144 29.67 -10.25 5.63
C THR A 144 29.34 -11.40 6.57
N ASP A 145 28.25 -12.10 6.27
CA ASP A 145 27.82 -13.26 7.03
C ASP A 145 28.84 -14.39 6.88
N LYS A 146 29.02 -15.22 7.92
CA LYS A 146 29.99 -16.34 7.90
C LYS A 146 29.71 -17.37 6.80
N ASP A 147 28.51 -17.34 6.24
CA ASP A 147 28.02 -18.24 5.19
C ASP A 147 28.17 -17.68 3.76
N GLY A 148 28.86 -16.55 3.56
CA GLY A 148 29.12 -16.00 2.22
C GLY A 148 27.89 -15.44 1.50
N LYS A 149 26.72 -15.37 2.16
CA LYS A 149 25.54 -14.68 1.62
C LYS A 149 25.76 -13.18 1.61
N LYS A 150 25.47 -12.55 0.46
CA LYS A 150 25.54 -11.10 0.31
C LYS A 150 24.51 -10.45 1.25
N PRO A 151 24.91 -9.47 2.08
CA PRO A 151 23.98 -8.82 3.00
C PRO A 151 22.86 -8.12 2.22
N PRO A 152 21.64 -8.03 2.79
CA PRO A 152 20.53 -7.35 2.13
C PRO A 152 20.90 -5.89 1.84
N PRO A 153 20.40 -5.31 0.73
CA PRO A 153 20.66 -3.91 0.42
C PRO A 153 20.20 -2.99 1.58
N PRO A 154 20.92 -1.89 1.85
CA PRO A 154 20.48 -0.95 2.87
C PRO A 154 19.11 -0.35 2.50
N LEU A 155 18.34 0.03 3.51
CA LEU A 155 17.09 0.79 3.34
C LEU A 155 17.39 2.09 2.60
N ARG A 156 16.52 2.45 1.66
CA ARG A 156 16.60 3.71 0.93
C ARG A 156 16.21 4.89 1.82
N PHE A 157 15.22 4.70 2.68
CA PHE A 157 14.82 5.66 3.70
C PHE A 157 14.99 5.06 5.09
N THR A 158 15.79 5.71 5.94
CA THR A 158 15.98 5.26 7.33
C THR A 158 14.95 5.88 8.27
N ALA A 159 14.32 6.99 7.87
CA ALA A 159 13.23 7.63 8.61
C ALA A 159 11.94 7.63 7.78
N VAL A 160 10.81 7.38 8.46
CA VAL A 160 9.48 7.41 7.84
C VAL A 160 9.18 8.81 7.26
N ALA A 161 9.63 9.87 7.94
CA ALA A 161 9.47 11.24 7.46
C ALA A 161 10.08 11.44 6.07
N ASP A 162 11.32 10.99 5.85
CA ASP A 162 12.01 11.11 4.57
C ASP A 162 11.29 10.32 3.47
N PHE A 163 10.84 9.10 3.79
CA PHE A 163 10.02 8.30 2.87
C PHE A 163 8.73 9.03 2.47
N VAL A 164 8.01 9.58 3.45
CA VAL A 164 6.74 10.25 3.22
C VAL A 164 6.94 11.51 2.38
N THR A 165 7.85 12.40 2.77
CA THR A 165 8.02 13.71 2.11
C THR A 165 8.72 13.61 0.75
N GLN A 166 9.67 12.69 0.58
CA GLN A 166 10.48 12.61 -0.64
C GLN A 166 9.90 11.64 -1.69
N TRP A 167 9.08 10.66 -1.26
CA TRP A 167 8.53 9.65 -2.16
C TRP A 167 7.00 9.57 -2.12
N LEU A 168 6.37 9.29 -0.98
CA LEU A 168 4.93 9.00 -0.92
C LEU A 168 4.03 10.19 -1.29
N LEU A 169 4.27 11.37 -0.70
CA LEU A 169 3.47 12.55 -1.00
C LEU A 169 3.69 13.04 -2.44
N PRO A 170 4.93 13.12 -2.97
CA PRO A 170 5.15 13.51 -4.36
C PRO A 170 4.48 12.63 -5.42
N ILE A 171 4.18 11.36 -5.12
CA ILE A 171 3.42 10.47 -6.01
C ILE A 171 1.93 10.42 -5.69
N THR A 172 1.45 11.21 -4.73
CA THR A 172 0.05 11.28 -4.33
C THR A 172 -0.49 12.67 -4.62
N ALA A 173 -1.37 12.77 -5.61
CA ALA A 173 -2.10 14.00 -5.95
C ALA A 173 -3.59 13.66 -6.01
N VAL A 174 -4.40 14.39 -5.24
CA VAL A 174 -5.85 14.18 -5.12
C VAL A 174 -6.54 15.52 -4.90
N ARG A 175 -7.86 15.59 -5.16
CA ARG A 175 -8.66 16.76 -4.77
C ARG A 175 -8.80 16.78 -3.25
N THR A 176 -8.54 17.91 -2.62
CA THR A 176 -8.85 18.11 -1.18
C THR A 176 -9.79 19.29 -1.04
N VAL A 177 -10.91 19.10 -0.34
CA VAL A 177 -11.96 20.12 -0.21
C VAL A 177 -12.17 20.53 1.26
N GLY A 178 -11.87 19.65 2.22
CA GLY A 178 -11.82 19.99 3.65
C GLY A 178 -13.16 20.33 4.30
N GLN A 179 -14.24 19.64 3.91
CA GLN A 179 -15.63 20.02 4.26
C GLN A 179 -16.38 19.02 5.16
N ASN A 180 -15.69 18.07 5.81
CA ASN A 180 -16.36 17.02 6.61
C ASN A 180 -17.48 16.26 5.86
N ARG A 181 -17.39 16.21 4.53
CA ARG A 181 -18.44 15.69 3.66
C ARG A 181 -18.08 14.30 3.17
N GLU A 182 -19.04 13.38 3.24
CA GLU A 182 -18.90 12.04 2.64
C GLU A 182 -18.56 12.13 1.15
N GLY A 183 -17.74 11.19 0.67
CA GLY A 183 -17.29 11.16 -0.73
C GLY A 183 -16.23 12.20 -1.09
N THR A 184 -15.80 13.05 -0.15
CA THR A 184 -14.73 14.05 -0.38
C THR A 184 -13.48 13.72 0.42
N TYR A 185 -12.35 14.27 -0.03
CA TYR A 185 -11.08 14.13 0.69
C TYR A 185 -10.66 15.41 1.42
N THR A 186 -9.92 15.20 2.51
CA THR A 186 -9.20 16.22 3.26
C THR A 186 -7.74 15.82 3.46
N TRP A 187 -6.92 16.78 3.87
CA TRP A 187 -5.51 16.55 4.15
C TRP A 187 -5.03 17.52 5.23
N CYS A 188 -4.10 17.07 6.06
CA CYS A 188 -3.39 17.89 7.04
C CYS A 188 -1.90 17.89 6.69
N PRO A 189 -1.30 19.05 6.38
CA PRO A 189 0.14 19.14 6.13
C PRO A 189 1.00 18.76 7.35
N ARG A 190 0.46 18.88 8.57
CA ARG A 190 1.06 18.43 9.84
C ARG A 190 0.70 16.97 10.15
N TRP A 191 0.73 16.10 9.14
CA TRP A 191 0.31 14.69 9.24
C TRP A 191 1.01 13.92 10.37
N TRP A 192 2.25 14.30 10.73
CA TRP A 192 3.02 13.67 11.79
C TRP A 192 2.45 13.91 13.20
N GLU A 193 1.52 14.85 13.37
CA GLU A 193 0.80 15.08 14.63
C GLU A 193 -0.44 14.20 14.78
N HIS A 194 -0.69 13.30 13.82
CA HIS A 194 -1.78 12.34 13.87
C HIS A 194 -1.23 10.92 14.04
N PRO A 195 -1.25 10.32 15.27
CA PRO A 195 -0.63 9.02 15.54
C PRO A 195 -1.12 7.89 14.62
N SER A 196 -2.41 7.87 14.31
CA SER A 196 -3.00 6.87 13.40
C SER A 196 -2.46 7.00 11.97
N VAL A 197 -2.10 8.20 11.53
CA VAL A 197 -1.48 8.44 10.21
C VAL A 197 -0.02 8.02 10.25
N VAL A 198 0.72 8.39 11.30
CA VAL A 198 2.13 8.01 11.49
C VAL A 198 2.32 6.49 11.48
N VAL A 199 1.49 5.75 12.22
CA VAL A 199 1.57 4.27 12.26
C VAL A 199 1.32 3.66 10.88
N ARG A 200 0.33 4.16 10.14
CA ARG A 200 0.04 3.68 8.78
C ARG A 200 1.19 3.96 7.82
N PHE A 201 1.77 5.16 7.85
CA PHE A 201 2.94 5.49 7.04
C PHE A 201 4.17 4.68 7.44
N GLY A 202 4.36 4.38 8.73
CA GLY A 202 5.39 3.46 9.20
C GLY A 202 5.23 2.05 8.64
N GLY A 203 4.00 1.53 8.61
CA GLY A 203 3.68 0.25 7.98
C GLY A 203 3.96 0.24 6.48
N ILE A 204 3.42 1.23 5.75
CA ILE A 204 3.64 1.39 4.29
C ILE A 204 5.14 1.50 3.98
N HIS A 205 5.91 2.25 4.78
CA HIS A 205 7.34 2.41 4.61
C HIS A 205 8.08 1.06 4.67
N ARG A 206 7.74 0.18 5.63
CA ARG A 206 8.36 -1.15 5.72
C ARG A 206 8.04 -2.01 4.49
N VAL A 207 6.80 -1.97 4.01
CA VAL A 207 6.42 -2.71 2.80
C VAL A 207 7.08 -2.12 1.56
N PHE A 208 7.27 -0.80 1.49
CA PHE A 208 7.99 -0.14 0.40
C PHE A 208 9.45 -0.61 0.33
N GLU A 209 10.17 -0.62 1.46
CA GLU A 209 11.57 -1.07 1.48
C GLU A 209 11.70 -2.54 1.07
N ALA A 210 10.78 -3.40 1.53
CA ALA A 210 10.72 -4.79 1.10
C ALA A 210 10.40 -4.93 -0.40
N ALA A 211 9.39 -4.21 -0.90
CA ALA A 211 8.97 -4.27 -2.29
C ALA A 211 10.05 -3.78 -3.27
N ARG A 212 10.87 -2.80 -2.85
CA ARG A 212 11.94 -2.23 -3.66
C ARG A 212 13.08 -3.22 -3.93
N VAL A 213 13.36 -4.12 -3.00
CA VAL A 213 14.46 -5.10 -3.11
C VAL A 213 13.96 -6.52 -3.40
N SER A 214 12.64 -6.67 -3.60
CA SER A 214 12.02 -7.94 -3.92
C SER A 214 12.40 -8.40 -5.34
N ASP A 215 12.65 -9.70 -5.48
CA ASP A 215 12.86 -10.34 -6.78
C ASP A 215 11.54 -10.54 -7.54
N ASP A 216 10.37 -10.37 -6.89
CA ASP A 216 9.08 -10.43 -7.57
C ASP A 216 8.75 -9.10 -8.26
N PRO A 217 8.69 -9.03 -9.61
CA PRO A 217 8.48 -7.78 -10.33
C PRO A 217 7.10 -7.16 -10.11
N THR A 218 6.14 -7.90 -9.53
CA THR A 218 4.81 -7.37 -9.19
C THR A 218 4.80 -6.59 -7.88
N SER A 219 5.85 -6.70 -7.06
CA SER A 219 5.88 -6.20 -5.67
C SER A 219 5.54 -4.71 -5.55
N MET A 220 6.13 -3.86 -6.39
CA MET A 220 5.84 -2.42 -6.37
C MET A 220 4.41 -2.10 -6.82
N SER A 221 3.87 -2.82 -7.80
CA SER A 221 2.46 -2.64 -8.19
C SER A 221 1.52 -3.09 -7.07
N SER A 222 1.83 -4.20 -6.40
CA SER A 222 1.13 -4.70 -5.21
C SER A 222 1.17 -3.72 -4.04
N LEU A 223 2.30 -3.03 -3.81
CA LEU A 223 2.43 -1.99 -2.79
C LEU A 223 1.37 -0.89 -2.97
N PHE A 224 1.15 -0.42 -4.20
CA PHE A 224 0.12 0.59 -4.47
C PHE A 224 -1.28 0.08 -4.12
N VAL A 225 -1.68 -1.02 -4.73
CA VAL A 225 -3.09 -1.47 -4.70
C VAL A 225 -3.48 -2.11 -3.37
N ARG A 226 -2.53 -2.74 -2.66
CA ARG A 226 -2.80 -3.45 -1.39
C ARG A 226 -2.46 -2.64 -0.14
N GLN A 227 -1.54 -1.67 -0.23
CA GLN A 227 -1.07 -0.92 0.93
C GLN A 227 -1.36 0.57 0.80
N ILE A 228 -0.80 1.24 -0.22
CA ILE A 228 -0.91 2.69 -0.35
C ILE A 228 -2.37 3.11 -0.52
N ASP A 229 -3.07 2.60 -1.53
CA ASP A 229 -4.40 3.09 -1.88
C ASP A 229 -5.43 2.83 -0.77
N PRO A 230 -5.50 1.63 -0.15
CA PRO A 230 -6.41 1.41 0.98
C PRO A 230 -6.11 2.31 2.18
N HIS A 231 -4.84 2.49 2.55
CA HIS A 231 -4.48 3.39 3.65
C HIS A 231 -4.76 4.86 3.30
N MET A 232 -4.44 5.30 2.09
CA MET A 232 -4.68 6.67 1.66
C MET A 232 -6.17 6.98 1.57
N ARG A 233 -7.02 6.07 1.06
CA ARG A 233 -8.48 6.28 1.08
C ARG A 233 -9.01 6.52 2.49
N HIS A 234 -8.55 5.73 3.46
CA HIS A 234 -8.94 5.91 4.85
C HIS A 234 -8.38 7.21 5.47
N ILE A 235 -7.12 7.53 5.21
CA ILE A 235 -6.47 8.75 5.73
C ILE A 235 -7.13 10.01 5.18
N LEU A 236 -7.47 9.99 3.88
CA LEU A 236 -8.01 11.13 3.15
C LEU A 236 -9.51 11.31 3.35
N ASP A 237 -10.26 10.32 3.83
CA ASP A 237 -11.71 10.42 4.03
C ASP A 237 -12.05 11.64 4.90
N ALA A 238 -12.68 12.65 4.30
CA ALA A 238 -13.01 13.89 5.00
C ALA A 238 -14.10 13.71 6.05
N SER A 239 -14.93 12.68 5.96
CA SER A 239 -16.04 12.46 6.88
C SER A 239 -15.68 11.60 8.09
N LYS A 240 -14.88 10.55 7.85
CA LYS A 240 -14.64 9.46 8.83
C LYS A 240 -13.15 9.21 9.08
N GLY A 241 -12.27 9.82 8.29
CA GLY A 241 -10.83 9.63 8.38
C GLY A 241 -10.21 10.29 9.60
N PRO A 242 -8.96 9.94 9.94
CA PRO A 242 -8.24 10.52 11.08
C PRO A 242 -7.97 12.02 10.93
N LEU A 243 -8.04 12.54 9.70
CA LEU A 243 -7.81 13.93 9.34
C LEU A 243 -9.10 14.74 9.15
N HIS A 244 -10.29 14.17 9.41
CA HIS A 244 -11.59 14.82 9.11
C HIS A 244 -11.65 16.28 9.61
N ASN A 245 -11.29 16.54 10.87
CA ASN A 245 -11.31 17.88 11.46
C ASN A 245 -10.21 18.85 10.98
N CYS A 246 -9.32 18.39 10.10
CA CYS A 246 -8.28 19.21 9.50
C CYS A 246 -8.69 19.68 8.10
N THR A 247 -8.06 20.76 7.67
CA THR A 247 -8.07 21.22 6.28
C THR A 247 -6.62 21.43 5.82
N PRO A 248 -6.38 21.65 4.52
CA PRO A 248 -5.03 21.93 4.01
C PRO A 248 -4.34 23.14 4.66
N THR A 249 -5.08 24.01 5.35
CA THR A 249 -4.56 25.22 6.00
C THR A 249 -4.76 25.25 7.52
N ARG A 250 -5.50 24.28 8.09
CA ARG A 250 -5.82 24.26 9.52
C ARG A 250 -5.65 22.85 10.09
N HIS A 251 -4.79 22.73 11.09
CA HIS A 251 -4.64 21.53 11.90
C HIS A 251 -5.55 21.60 13.13
N THR A 252 -6.23 20.48 13.42
CA THR A 252 -7.00 20.27 14.65
C THR A 252 -6.59 18.93 15.25
N PRO A 253 -6.06 18.89 16.49
CA PRO A 253 -5.72 17.62 17.15
C PRO A 253 -6.95 16.72 17.29
N THR A 254 -6.81 15.45 16.92
CA THR A 254 -7.84 14.42 17.11
C THR A 254 -7.34 13.43 18.16
N PRO A 255 -7.91 13.41 19.38
CA PRO A 255 -7.48 12.47 20.41
C PRO A 255 -7.80 11.03 19.99
N GLY A 256 -7.00 10.08 20.50
CA GLY A 256 -7.30 8.66 20.37
C GLY A 256 -8.53 8.25 21.17
N LEU A 257 -8.91 6.98 21.07
CA LEU A 257 -9.96 6.42 21.90
C LEU A 257 -9.52 6.47 23.37
N SER A 258 -10.39 7.02 24.23
CA SER A 258 -10.21 6.95 25.67
C SER A 258 -10.77 5.63 26.17
N ALA A 259 -9.98 4.89 26.93
CA ALA A 259 -10.40 3.67 27.59
C ALA A 259 -9.75 3.59 28.97
N PRO A 260 -10.46 3.14 30.02
CA PRO A 260 -9.82 2.76 31.27
C PRO A 260 -8.93 1.53 31.04
N TRP A 261 -7.94 1.34 31.91
CA TRP A 261 -7.18 0.09 31.92
C TRP A 261 -8.12 -1.09 32.18
N PRO A 262 -7.96 -2.21 31.46
CA PRO A 262 -8.63 -3.45 31.84
C PRO A 262 -8.19 -3.84 33.27
N PRO A 263 -9.10 -4.37 34.11
CA PRO A 263 -8.73 -4.83 35.44
C PRO A 263 -7.59 -5.86 35.40
N PRO A 264 -6.75 -5.96 36.45
CA PRO A 264 -5.77 -7.03 36.55
C PRO A 264 -6.44 -8.41 36.44
N GLY A 265 -5.84 -9.31 35.67
CA GLY A 265 -6.36 -10.66 35.50
C GLY A 265 -7.52 -10.79 34.51
N TRP A 266 -7.84 -9.73 33.74
CA TRP A 266 -9.00 -9.73 32.84
C TRP A 266 -8.80 -10.57 31.56
N PHE A 267 -7.58 -10.63 31.04
CA PHE A 267 -7.24 -11.41 29.84
C PHE A 267 -6.40 -12.66 30.14
N ASP A 268 -5.70 -12.66 31.27
CA ASP A 268 -4.85 -13.77 31.74
C ASP A 268 -5.20 -14.06 33.19
N GLN A 269 -5.35 -15.31 33.63
CA GLN A 269 -5.41 -15.55 35.08
C GLN A 269 -4.06 -15.14 35.72
N PRO A 270 -4.04 -14.69 36.99
CA PRO A 270 -2.78 -14.33 37.65
C PRO A 270 -1.77 -15.49 37.61
N GLY A 271 -0.71 -15.33 36.81
CA GLY A 271 0.36 -16.33 36.64
C GLY A 271 0.31 -17.14 35.33
N GLU A 272 -0.73 -16.97 34.52
CA GLU A 272 -0.79 -17.54 33.16
C GLU A 272 -0.27 -16.53 32.12
N ASN A 273 0.35 -17.06 31.07
CA ASN A 273 0.73 -16.30 29.88
C ASN A 273 0.01 -16.97 28.70
N ILE A 274 -1.17 -16.45 28.36
CA ILE A 274 -2.00 -17.02 27.30
C ILE A 274 -1.40 -16.59 25.95
N ALA A 275 -1.15 -17.55 25.08
CA ALA A 275 -0.64 -17.24 23.75
C ALA A 275 -1.70 -16.43 22.97
N VAL A 276 -1.27 -15.46 22.15
CA VAL A 276 -2.20 -14.55 21.45
C VAL A 276 -3.14 -15.32 20.51
N GLU A 277 -2.66 -16.42 19.95
CA GLU A 277 -3.40 -17.39 19.14
C GLU A 277 -4.53 -18.10 19.90
N ASP A 278 -4.44 -18.19 21.23
CA ASP A 278 -5.44 -18.81 22.09
C ASP A 278 -6.47 -17.78 22.62
N LEU A 279 -6.23 -16.47 22.43
CA LEU A 279 -7.18 -15.42 22.77
C LEU A 279 -8.46 -15.54 21.93
N GLY A 280 -9.57 -15.88 22.59
CA GLY A 280 -10.86 -16.15 21.95
C GLY A 280 -11.24 -17.64 21.91
N PHE A 281 -10.30 -18.53 22.24
CA PHE A 281 -10.54 -19.96 22.48
C PHE A 281 -10.48 -20.24 23.99
N GLY A 282 -11.55 -19.89 24.69
CA GLY A 282 -11.69 -20.11 26.13
C GLY A 282 -13.14 -19.84 26.57
N PRO A 283 -13.52 -20.19 27.81
CA PRO A 283 -14.80 -19.76 28.35
C PRO A 283 -14.88 -18.22 28.28
N ASP A 284 -16.07 -17.67 28.02
CA ASP A 284 -16.30 -16.22 28.01
C ASP A 284 -15.67 -15.59 29.25
N PHE A 285 -14.63 -14.76 29.08
CA PHE A 285 -13.85 -14.18 30.19
C PHE A 285 -14.74 -13.39 31.16
N ARG A 286 -15.90 -12.91 30.71
CA ARG A 286 -16.92 -12.27 31.56
C ARG A 286 -17.53 -13.24 32.60
N LEU A 287 -17.51 -14.55 32.33
CA LEU A 287 -17.93 -15.60 33.26
C LEU A 287 -16.87 -15.93 34.32
N LEU A 288 -15.62 -15.48 34.13
CA LEU A 288 -14.51 -15.62 35.10
C LEU A 288 -14.44 -14.42 36.07
N ALA A 289 -15.11 -13.30 35.75
CA ALA A 289 -15.24 -12.12 36.60
C ALA A 289 -15.90 -12.33 38.00
N PRO A 290 -16.72 -13.36 38.29
CA PRO A 290 -17.32 -13.54 39.62
C PRO A 290 -16.31 -13.75 40.77
N ALA A 291 -15.04 -13.99 40.47
CA ALA A 291 -13.99 -14.21 41.47
C ALA A 291 -13.24 -12.93 41.92
N LEU A 292 -13.55 -11.75 41.36
CA LEU A 292 -12.92 -10.48 41.76
C LEU A 292 -13.90 -9.64 42.62
N PRO A 293 -13.76 -9.63 43.97
CA PRO A 293 -14.75 -9.01 44.87
C PRO A 293 -14.86 -7.48 44.79
N HIS A 294 -14.09 -6.81 43.92
CA HIS A 294 -14.03 -5.34 43.83
C HIS A 294 -14.86 -4.74 42.68
N LEU A 295 -15.47 -5.57 41.83
CA LEU A 295 -16.26 -5.12 40.67
C LEU A 295 -17.77 -4.94 40.95
N ARG A 296 -18.18 -4.95 42.22
CA ARG A 296 -19.55 -4.55 42.59
C ARG A 296 -19.69 -3.03 42.55
N ALA A 297 -20.26 -2.57 41.44
CA ALA A 297 -21.06 -1.36 41.22
C ALA A 297 -20.43 0.00 41.60
N ALA A 298 -20.18 0.80 40.56
CA ALA A 298 -20.57 2.21 40.60
C ALA A 298 -21.88 2.32 39.80
N GLU A 299 -22.98 2.55 40.51
CA GLU A 299 -24.26 3.06 39.96
C GLU A 299 -24.13 4.52 39.53
#